data_AF-A0A3D0VMU8-F1
#
_entry.id   AF-A0A3D0VMU8-F1
#
_cell.length_a   1.000
_cell.length_b   1.000
_cell.length_c   1.000
_cell.angle_alpha   90.00
_cell.angle_beta   90.00
_cell.angle_gamma   90.00
#
_symmetry.space_group_name_H-M   'P 1'
#
loop_
_entity.id
_entity.type
_entity.pdbx_description
1 polymer ?
#
loop_
_entity_poly.entity_id
_entity_poly.type
_entity_poly.pdbx_seq_one_letter_code
_entity_poly.pdbx_strand_id
1 'polypeptide(L)'
;MKGTELIINFIEDKAYLIDGFPLSFDQLGLPPVAKIFRSPAHWIVKVLNYRAAEKRLSASVVAYKFGNIDFPKHQTELAETLQNIASVTFNNIDTEKMLATLRGQDRMIINTEPIEPDIFIALAEEASQSSIESANSKVIVLDETFFVAINDLKFRFGGVAFDHHFKGYNKSIELTIINYELREEFDAVKNYFSNALKTKKIQVVAHVEIDNDAITCMRAQSKEIDSIDKKMIDSVRFEFVREATRKKLKAEVDKTLFTMDEYFESLTDKRLQANAFYSNENELFEDLISITQTKHYKHLRFLSSQHTFHIMKLRFVLKPFSFLFLLEGKRHYHIVWETIDTKEATYVWHTDKDLNMLKMTLRKIEDIINVIKVQGKIAYLNANEDSFQRIRHDYSELIDGFIKWKGELENYLT
;
A
#
# COMPACT_ATOMS: atom_id res chain seq x y z
N MET A 1 19.00 29.97 -11.45
CA MET A 1 18.69 29.09 -10.30
C MET A 1 19.12 27.64 -10.48
N LYS A 2 19.14 27.06 -11.69
CA LYS A 2 19.62 25.68 -11.87
C LYS A 2 21.09 25.54 -11.41
N GLY A 3 21.37 24.51 -10.62
CA GLY A 3 22.68 24.22 -10.05
C GLY A 3 22.98 24.92 -8.72
N THR A 4 22.16 25.90 -8.32
CA THR A 4 22.31 26.64 -7.06
C THR A 4 21.91 25.76 -5.86
N GLU A 5 22.62 25.90 -4.75
CA GLU A 5 22.26 25.29 -3.47
C GLU A 5 21.42 26.27 -2.64
N LEU A 6 20.31 25.76 -2.12
CA LEU A 6 19.37 26.49 -1.28
C LEU A 6 19.18 25.74 0.04
N ILE A 7 18.85 26.49 1.08
CA ILE A 7 18.44 25.97 2.38
C ILE A 7 16.92 26.00 2.45
N ILE A 8 16.32 24.90 2.92
CA ILE A 8 14.91 24.84 3.32
C ILE A 8 14.87 24.63 4.82
N ASN A 9 14.36 25.62 5.57
CA ASN A 9 14.15 25.50 7.00
C ASN A 9 12.78 24.89 7.28
N PHE A 10 12.71 23.93 8.19
CA PHE A 10 11.49 23.26 8.63
C PHE A 10 11.23 23.60 10.09
N ILE A 11 10.08 24.20 10.34
CA ILE A 11 9.64 24.59 11.68
C ILE A 11 8.20 24.10 11.82
N GLU A 12 7.99 23.15 12.73
CA GLU A 12 6.70 22.50 12.95
C GLU A 12 6.13 21.91 11.66
N ASP A 13 5.00 22.42 11.17
CA ASP A 13 4.27 21.94 10.00
C ASP A 13 4.56 22.76 8.73
N LYS A 14 5.56 23.64 8.77
CA LYS A 14 5.89 24.58 7.69
C LYS A 14 7.35 24.47 7.25
N ALA A 15 7.55 24.75 5.97
CA ALA A 15 8.87 24.87 5.37
C ALA A 15 9.09 26.29 4.82
N TYR A 16 10.33 26.78 4.86
CA TYR A 16 10.70 28.14 4.48
C TYR A 16 11.90 28.10 3.53
N LEU A 17 11.71 28.64 2.34
CA LEU A 17 12.81 28.97 1.41
C LEU A 17 13.35 30.40 1.65
N ILE A 18 12.59 31.22 2.36
CA ILE A 18 12.96 32.58 2.77
C ILE A 18 12.08 32.97 3.97
N ASP A 19 12.56 33.90 4.80
CA ASP A 19 11.84 34.33 6.00
C ASP A 19 10.48 34.96 5.67
N GLY A 20 9.45 34.60 6.44
CA GLY A 20 8.11 35.18 6.33
C GLY A 20 7.20 34.55 5.26
N PHE A 21 7.70 33.61 4.45
CA PHE A 21 6.91 32.97 3.38
C PHE A 21 6.88 31.43 3.55
N PRO A 22 5.92 30.90 4.33
CA PRO A 22 5.80 29.47 4.58
C PRO A 22 5.22 28.72 3.39
N LEU A 23 5.71 27.51 3.19
CA LEU A 23 5.15 26.49 2.31
C LEU A 23 4.65 25.32 3.16
N SER A 24 3.49 24.78 2.80
CA SER A 24 2.97 23.54 3.38
C SER A 24 3.73 22.32 2.84
N PHE A 25 3.65 21.19 3.56
CA PHE A 25 4.31 19.95 3.14
C PHE A 25 3.73 19.35 1.85
N ASP A 26 2.44 19.58 1.57
CA ASP A 26 1.83 19.25 0.28
C ASP A 26 2.46 20.07 -0.86
N GLN A 27 2.74 21.35 -0.63
CA GLN A 27 3.44 22.20 -1.60
C GLN A 27 4.90 21.78 -1.80
N LEU A 28 5.52 21.12 -0.83
CA LEU A 28 6.85 20.53 -0.96
C LEU A 28 6.85 19.12 -1.58
N GLY A 29 5.67 18.58 -1.90
CA GLY A 29 5.54 17.20 -2.38
C GLY A 29 6.11 16.19 -1.39
N LEU A 30 6.08 16.50 -0.09
CA LEU A 30 6.49 15.56 0.94
C LEU A 30 5.42 14.45 1.07
N PRO A 31 5.83 13.22 1.41
CA PRO A 31 4.88 12.13 1.60
C PRO A 31 3.93 12.42 2.77
N PRO A 32 2.68 11.90 2.77
CA PRO A 32 1.67 12.18 3.82
C PRO A 32 2.07 11.80 5.25
N VAL A 33 3.15 11.05 5.42
CA VAL A 33 3.76 10.72 6.71
C VAL A 33 4.47 11.91 7.36
N ALA A 34 4.97 12.86 6.55
CA ALA A 34 5.52 14.11 7.03
C ALA A 34 4.38 15.04 7.42
N LYS A 35 4.01 15.05 8.70
CA LYS A 35 2.94 15.92 9.23
C LYS A 35 3.48 17.09 10.06
N ILE A 36 4.56 16.86 10.80
CA ILE A 36 5.18 17.87 11.68
C ILE A 36 6.64 17.48 11.96
N PHE A 37 7.53 18.46 12.02
CA PHE A 37 8.88 18.33 12.54
C PHE A 37 8.87 18.63 14.04
N ARG A 38 9.25 17.64 14.85
CA ARG A 38 9.27 17.76 16.33
C ARG A 38 10.37 18.69 16.86
N SER A 39 11.35 19.01 16.03
CA SER A 39 12.41 19.97 16.31
C SER A 39 12.75 20.70 15.02
N PRO A 40 13.24 21.96 15.09
CA PRO A 40 13.69 22.66 13.89
C PRO A 40 14.70 21.82 13.12
N ALA A 41 14.59 21.80 11.80
CA ALA A 41 15.50 21.12 10.91
C ALA A 41 15.76 21.99 9.68
N HIS A 42 16.87 21.76 9.00
CA HIS A 42 17.12 22.41 7.72
C HIS A 42 17.71 21.42 6.73
N TRP A 43 17.27 21.50 5.48
CA TRP A 43 17.80 20.68 4.41
C TRP A 43 18.56 21.55 3.43
N ILE A 44 19.70 21.04 2.97
CA ILE A 44 20.45 21.65 1.88
C ILE A 44 19.99 20.96 0.60
N VAL A 45 19.52 21.74 -0.37
CA VAL A 45 18.94 21.21 -1.61
C VAL A 45 19.63 21.84 -2.81
N LYS A 46 19.92 21.03 -3.81
CA LYS A 46 20.47 21.49 -5.08
C LYS A 46 19.35 21.63 -6.09
N VAL A 47 19.21 22.82 -6.67
CA VAL A 47 18.16 23.10 -7.66
C VAL A 47 18.49 22.40 -8.97
N LEU A 48 17.62 21.48 -9.38
CA LEU A 48 17.72 20.77 -10.66
C LEU A 48 17.07 21.55 -11.80
N ASN A 49 15.94 22.20 -11.50
CA ASN A 49 15.20 23.00 -12.46
C ASN A 49 14.31 24.03 -11.74
N TYR A 50 14.04 25.16 -12.39
CA TYR A 50 13.07 26.15 -11.92
C TYR A 50 12.21 26.61 -13.10
N ARG A 51 10.88 26.50 -12.97
CA ARG A 51 9.91 26.90 -13.98
C ARG A 51 9.10 28.10 -13.48
N ALA A 52 9.51 29.30 -13.88
CA ALA A 52 8.89 30.56 -13.43
C ALA A 52 7.39 30.65 -13.77
N ALA A 53 6.97 30.23 -14.97
CA ALA A 53 5.57 30.27 -15.39
C ALA A 53 4.64 29.39 -14.53
N GLU A 54 5.17 28.28 -14.01
CA GLU A 54 4.44 27.32 -13.17
C GLU A 54 4.68 27.56 -11.66
N LYS A 55 5.52 28.54 -11.31
CA LYS A 55 5.95 28.79 -9.93
C LYS A 55 6.47 27.52 -9.23
N ARG A 56 7.17 26.65 -9.98
CA ARG A 56 7.58 25.32 -9.52
C ARG A 56 9.09 25.15 -9.52
N LEU A 57 9.62 24.68 -8.39
CA LEU A 57 11.03 24.36 -8.20
C LEU A 57 11.23 22.85 -8.14
N SER A 58 12.21 22.32 -8.84
CA SER A 58 12.62 20.91 -8.71
C SER A 58 14.03 20.84 -8.14
N ALA A 59 14.22 20.07 -7.08
CA ALA A 59 15.47 20.00 -6.35
C ALA A 59 15.85 18.56 -5.97
N SER A 60 17.10 18.33 -5.61
CA SER A 60 17.57 17.11 -4.96
C SER A 60 18.11 17.45 -3.59
N VAL A 61 17.74 16.67 -2.56
CA VAL A 61 18.26 16.89 -1.21
C VAL A 61 19.72 16.41 -1.16
N VAL A 62 20.62 17.31 -0.76
CA VAL A 62 22.06 17.07 -0.60
C VAL A 62 22.37 16.65 0.82
N ALA A 63 21.74 17.30 1.81
CA ALA A 63 21.95 16.99 3.21
C ALA A 63 20.69 17.24 4.05
N TYR A 64 20.51 16.41 5.07
CA TYR A 64 19.50 16.54 6.12
C TYR A 64 20.20 16.95 7.39
N LYS A 65 19.80 18.08 7.98
CA LYS A 65 20.42 18.63 9.19
C LYS A 65 19.36 19.02 10.20
N PHE A 66 19.75 19.03 11.47
CA PHE A 66 18.92 19.49 12.58
C PHE A 66 19.23 20.95 12.88
N GLY A 67 18.28 21.65 13.51
CA GLY A 67 18.37 23.06 13.86
C GLY A 67 17.90 23.99 12.74
N ASN A 68 17.65 25.24 13.10
CA ASN A 68 17.39 26.32 12.16
C ASN A 68 18.70 27.02 11.80
N ILE A 69 18.82 27.53 10.58
CA ILE A 69 19.98 28.30 10.13
C ILE A 69 19.53 29.52 9.32
N ASP A 70 20.26 30.62 9.44
CA ASP A 70 19.99 31.81 8.65
C ASP A 70 20.21 31.54 7.15
N PHE A 71 19.39 32.17 6.31
CA PHE A 71 19.54 32.02 4.87
C PHE A 71 20.83 32.68 4.39
N PRO A 72 21.63 32.01 3.53
CA PRO A 72 22.87 32.59 3.03
C PRO A 72 22.59 33.80 2.14
N LYS A 73 23.57 34.70 2.01
CA LYS A 73 23.42 35.97 1.25
C LYS A 73 22.91 35.75 -0.17
N HIS A 74 23.45 34.76 -0.88
CA HIS A 74 23.04 34.44 -2.26
C HIS A 74 21.58 33.96 -2.37
N GLN A 75 21.02 33.39 -1.30
CA GLN A 75 19.62 32.99 -1.25
C GLN A 75 18.72 34.18 -0.90
N THR A 76 19.19 35.08 -0.05
CA THR A 76 18.49 36.32 0.30
C THR A 76 18.40 37.27 -0.90
N GLU A 77 19.43 37.31 -1.75
CA GLU A 77 19.41 38.04 -3.03
C GLU A 77 18.36 37.49 -4.02
N LEU A 78 17.94 36.22 -3.85
CA LEU A 78 16.90 35.58 -4.65
C LEU A 78 15.49 35.70 -4.04
N ALA A 79 15.32 36.49 -2.96
CA ALA A 79 14.08 36.56 -2.18
C ALA A 79 12.83 36.78 -3.05
N GLU A 80 12.82 37.77 -3.95
CA GLU A 80 11.67 38.05 -4.82
C GLU A 80 11.27 36.84 -5.69
N THR A 81 12.25 36.05 -6.12
CA THR A 81 11.98 34.83 -6.91
C THR A 81 11.48 33.70 -6.03
N LEU A 82 12.08 33.51 -4.85
CA LEU A 82 11.73 32.44 -3.91
C LEU A 82 10.35 32.63 -3.29
N GLN A 83 9.96 33.88 -3.00
CA GLN A 83 8.63 34.25 -2.53
C GLN A 83 7.52 33.85 -3.50
N ASN A 84 7.84 33.79 -4.80
CA ASN A 84 6.89 33.46 -5.85
C ASN A 84 6.77 31.96 -6.13
N ILE A 85 7.50 31.09 -5.41
CA ILE A 85 7.41 29.64 -5.59
C ILE A 85 6.15 29.12 -4.90
N ALA A 86 5.31 28.41 -5.65
CA ALA A 86 4.08 27.80 -5.17
C ALA A 86 4.26 26.31 -4.83
N SER A 87 5.23 25.63 -5.45
CA SER A 87 5.54 24.23 -5.17
C SER A 87 7.02 23.88 -5.35
N VAL A 88 7.50 22.96 -4.52
CA VAL A 88 8.83 22.33 -4.62
C VAL A 88 8.63 20.84 -4.82
N THR A 89 9.36 20.23 -5.75
CA THR A 89 9.37 18.78 -5.94
C THR A 89 10.79 18.24 -5.78
N PHE A 90 10.92 17.13 -5.05
CA PHE A 90 12.20 16.49 -4.84
C PHE A 90 12.35 15.28 -5.76
N ASN A 91 13.47 15.21 -6.48
CA ASN A 91 13.76 14.08 -7.37
C ASN A 91 14.22 12.83 -6.61
N ASN A 92 14.71 13.03 -5.38
CA ASN A 92 15.08 11.97 -4.45
C ASN A 92 14.91 12.51 -3.02
N ILE A 93 14.21 11.74 -2.17
CA ILE A 93 14.14 11.97 -0.73
C ILE A 93 14.61 10.67 -0.07
N ASP A 94 15.58 10.80 0.82
CA ASP A 94 16.03 9.72 1.69
C ASP A 94 15.04 9.66 2.86
N THR A 95 14.10 8.71 2.77
CA THR A 95 12.99 8.58 3.72
C THR A 95 13.49 8.37 5.15
N GLU A 96 14.62 7.69 5.34
CA GLU A 96 15.18 7.45 6.67
C GLU A 96 15.71 8.75 7.27
N LYS A 97 16.51 9.51 6.52
CA LYS A 97 17.05 10.80 7.00
C LYS A 97 15.95 11.86 7.16
N MET A 98 14.95 11.86 6.27
CA MET A 98 13.75 12.69 6.44
C MET A 98 13.03 12.34 7.75
N LEU A 99 12.74 11.05 7.99
CA LEU A 99 12.07 10.60 9.22
C LEU A 99 12.91 10.91 10.47
N ALA A 100 14.24 10.83 10.38
CA ALA A 100 15.13 11.27 11.45
C ALA A 100 14.94 12.77 11.76
N THR A 101 14.90 13.62 10.72
CA THR A 101 14.63 15.06 10.92
C THR A 101 13.21 15.35 11.41
N LEU A 102 12.21 14.56 11.03
CA LEU A 102 10.83 14.68 11.53
C LEU A 102 10.71 14.31 13.01
N ARG A 103 11.43 13.27 13.46
CA ARG A 103 11.42 12.80 14.85
C ARG A 103 12.18 13.73 15.80
N GLY A 104 13.14 14.51 15.29
CA GLY A 104 14.05 15.31 16.10
C GLY A 104 15.16 14.47 16.75
N GLN A 105 16.14 15.12 17.36
CA GLN A 105 17.17 14.42 18.15
C GLN A 105 16.57 13.98 19.49
N ASP A 106 15.91 12.82 19.53
CA ASP A 106 15.70 12.11 20.80
C ASP A 106 17.05 11.50 21.24
N ARG A 107 17.61 12.04 22.31
CA ARG A 107 18.82 11.55 22.97
C ARG A 107 18.60 10.10 23.45
N MET A 108 19.34 9.15 22.90
CA MET A 108 19.69 7.95 23.67
C MET A 108 20.73 8.36 24.72
N ILE A 109 20.26 8.63 25.94
CA ILE A 109 21.11 8.60 27.13
C ILE A 109 21.32 7.13 27.49
N ILE A 110 22.52 6.61 27.23
CA ILE A 110 23.02 5.41 27.91
C ILE A 110 23.94 5.92 29.02
N ASN A 111 23.56 5.57 30.26
CA ASN A 111 24.30 5.87 31.48
C ASN A 111 25.75 5.35 31.42
N THR A 112 26.71 6.25 31.64
CA THR A 112 27.87 5.97 32.50
C THR A 112 28.14 7.20 33.35
N GLU A 113 28.41 6.92 34.62
CA GLU A 113 28.49 7.80 35.79
C GLU A 113 29.67 8.83 35.79
N PRO A 114 29.73 9.74 36.78
CA PRO A 114 30.05 11.16 36.57
C PRO A 114 31.51 11.52 36.82
N ILE A 115 31.96 12.59 36.16
CA ILE A 115 33.08 13.41 36.64
C ILE A 115 32.60 14.86 36.60
N GLU A 116 32.54 15.45 37.79
CA GLU A 116 32.21 16.85 38.07
C GLU A 116 33.38 17.81 37.74
N PRO A 117 33.16 19.13 37.77
CA PRO A 117 33.55 20.07 36.71
C PRO A 117 34.79 20.89 37.06
N ASP A 118 35.40 21.57 36.07
CA ASP A 118 35.85 22.95 36.28
C ASP A 118 36.27 23.70 34.99
N ILE A 119 35.71 24.91 34.85
CA ILE A 119 36.30 26.19 34.39
C ILE A 119 36.59 26.41 32.88
N PHE A 120 35.59 26.99 32.21
CA PHE A 120 35.51 28.34 31.63
C PHE A 120 36.72 29.08 30.98
N ILE A 121 36.39 29.77 29.86
CA ILE A 121 36.98 30.98 29.21
C ILE A 121 38.08 30.70 28.16
N ALA A 122 38.16 31.32 26.99
CA ALA A 122 37.30 32.10 26.09
C ALA A 122 38.14 32.44 24.83
N LEU A 123 37.48 32.95 23.78
CA LEU A 123 38.02 33.74 22.64
C LEU A 123 38.75 32.91 21.56
N ALA A 124 38.13 32.70 20.40
CA ALA A 124 38.00 33.64 19.27
C ALA A 124 39.30 33.75 18.45
N GLU A 125 39.15 33.33 17.18
CA GLU A 125 39.91 33.74 16.00
C GLU A 125 41.43 33.49 15.98
N GLU A 126 41.87 32.53 15.17
CA GLU A 126 42.55 32.85 13.91
C GLU A 126 42.74 31.59 13.07
N ALA A 127 42.34 31.68 11.81
CA ALA A 127 42.64 30.69 10.79
C ALA A 127 44.13 30.79 10.42
N SER A 128 44.84 29.66 10.33
CA SER A 128 45.78 29.33 9.25
C SER A 128 46.49 27.99 9.48
N GLN A 129 46.34 27.11 8.50
CA GLN A 129 47.33 26.13 8.02
C GLN A 129 47.86 25.05 8.97
N SER A 130 47.39 23.82 8.77
CA SER A 130 48.30 22.68 8.62
C SER A 130 47.62 21.54 7.85
N SER A 131 48.17 21.23 6.70
CA SER A 131 47.89 20.04 5.91
C SER A 131 48.62 18.80 6.46
N ILE A 132 48.00 17.63 6.22
CA ILE A 132 48.53 16.26 6.28
C ILE A 132 48.53 15.60 7.66
N GLU A 133 47.52 14.74 7.89
CA GLU A 133 47.77 13.36 8.30
C GLU A 133 46.62 12.48 7.78
N SER A 134 46.91 11.80 6.66
CA SER A 134 46.11 10.70 6.15
C SER A 134 46.24 9.52 7.12
N ALA A 135 45.32 9.42 8.07
CA ALA A 135 45.10 8.18 8.80
C ALA A 135 44.70 7.11 7.77
N ASN A 136 45.51 6.06 7.65
CA ASN A 136 45.18 4.86 6.89
C ASN A 136 43.88 4.25 7.43
N SER A 137 42.75 4.66 6.89
CA SER A 137 41.47 4.03 7.15
C SER A 137 41.48 2.69 6.41
N LYS A 138 41.46 1.58 7.17
CA LYS A 138 41.42 0.24 6.59
C LYS A 138 40.00 -0.01 6.11
N VAL A 139 39.75 0.31 4.84
CA VAL A 139 38.50 -0.05 4.18
C VAL A 139 38.43 -1.58 4.02
N ILE A 140 37.44 -2.19 4.65
CA ILE A 140 37.11 -3.61 4.50
C ILE A 140 36.11 -3.72 3.34
N VAL A 141 36.41 -4.57 2.36
CA VAL A 141 35.53 -4.84 1.22
C VAL A 141 35.01 -6.27 1.33
N LEU A 142 33.69 -6.43 1.29
CA LEU A 142 32.99 -7.71 1.40
C LEU A 142 32.17 -7.96 0.12
N ASP A 143 32.66 -8.88 -0.70
CA ASP A 143 32.04 -9.28 -1.97
C ASP A 143 31.63 -10.74 -1.92
N GLU A 144 30.32 -11.00 -2.02
CA GLU A 144 29.79 -12.36 -2.01
C GLU A 144 28.63 -12.55 -2.99
N THR A 145 28.53 -13.77 -3.50
CA THR A 145 27.35 -14.26 -4.20
C THR A 145 26.81 -15.48 -3.45
N PHE A 146 25.53 -15.44 -3.08
CA PHE A 146 24.89 -16.47 -2.26
C PHE A 146 23.39 -16.58 -2.56
N PHE A 147 22.73 -17.55 -1.94
CA PHE A 147 21.30 -17.80 -2.10
C PHE A 147 20.54 -17.57 -0.81
N VAL A 148 19.40 -16.90 -0.91
CA VAL A 148 18.49 -16.63 0.22
C VAL A 148 17.11 -17.20 -0.10
N ALA A 149 16.45 -17.87 0.86
CA ALA A 149 15.09 -18.34 0.61
C ALA A 149 14.12 -17.16 0.55
N ILE A 150 13.16 -17.20 -0.38
CA ILE A 150 12.16 -16.14 -0.53
C ILE A 150 11.37 -15.93 0.77
N ASN A 151 11.13 -17.02 1.51
CA ASN A 151 10.44 -16.97 2.80
C ASN A 151 11.20 -16.20 3.89
N ASP A 152 12.54 -16.14 3.79
CA ASP A 152 13.40 -15.46 4.76
C ASP A 152 13.56 -13.95 4.45
N LEU A 153 13.15 -13.51 3.26
CA LEU A 153 13.15 -12.10 2.87
C LEU A 153 12.09 -11.33 3.64
N LYS A 154 12.35 -10.12 4.10
CA LYS A 154 11.34 -9.19 4.64
C LYS A 154 10.91 -8.29 3.47
N PHE A 155 9.68 -8.44 2.98
CA PHE A 155 9.19 -7.54 1.93
C PHE A 155 8.91 -6.17 2.56
N ARG A 156 9.39 -5.10 1.94
CA ARG A 156 9.25 -3.73 2.42
C ARG A 156 8.82 -2.84 1.26
N PHE A 157 8.33 -1.63 1.57
CA PHE A 157 8.08 -0.64 0.54
C PHE A 157 9.37 -0.35 -0.24
N GLY A 158 9.37 -0.62 -1.53
CA GLY A 158 10.51 -0.36 -2.40
C GLY A 158 11.61 -1.41 -2.40
N GLY A 159 11.39 -2.61 -1.82
CA GLY A 159 12.36 -3.70 -1.95
C GLY A 159 12.17 -4.88 -1.00
N VAL A 160 13.24 -5.66 -0.83
CA VAL A 160 13.35 -6.73 0.17
C VAL A 160 14.56 -6.51 1.06
N ALA A 161 14.44 -6.88 2.33
CA ALA A 161 15.52 -6.83 3.32
C ALA A 161 15.77 -8.20 3.96
N PHE A 162 17.01 -8.53 4.29
CA PHE A 162 17.36 -9.75 5.01
C PHE A 162 18.74 -9.61 5.66
N ASP A 163 18.96 -10.37 6.74
CA ASP A 163 20.22 -10.35 7.49
C ASP A 163 21.20 -11.39 6.91
N HIS A 164 22.43 -10.98 6.60
CA HIS A 164 23.49 -11.86 6.08
C HIS A 164 24.76 -11.80 6.93
N HIS A 165 25.51 -12.89 6.97
CA HIS A 165 26.82 -12.98 7.63
C HIS A 165 27.89 -13.20 6.56
N PHE A 166 28.74 -12.19 6.35
CA PHE A 166 29.84 -12.26 5.39
C PHE A 166 31.03 -13.02 5.96
N LYS A 167 31.73 -13.79 5.12
CA LYS A 167 32.99 -14.44 5.49
C LYS A 167 34.03 -13.37 5.83
N GLY A 168 34.65 -13.52 6.99
CA GLY A 168 35.67 -12.57 7.45
C GLY A 168 35.11 -11.33 8.16
N TYR A 169 33.79 -11.25 8.38
CA TYR A 169 33.16 -10.22 9.21
C TYR A 169 32.27 -10.85 10.27
N ASN A 170 32.37 -10.39 11.52
CA ASN A 170 31.77 -11.05 12.68
C ASN A 170 30.36 -10.54 13.05
N LYS A 171 29.89 -9.46 12.41
CA LYS A 171 28.55 -8.91 12.63
C LYS A 171 27.66 -9.26 11.44
N SER A 172 26.37 -9.46 11.70
CA SER A 172 25.38 -9.55 10.63
C SER A 172 25.11 -8.17 10.04
N ILE A 173 24.88 -8.12 8.72
CA ILE A 173 24.52 -6.91 7.99
C ILE A 173 23.14 -7.12 7.38
N GLU A 174 22.20 -6.21 7.64
CA GLU A 174 20.91 -6.21 6.95
C GLU A 174 21.10 -5.65 5.54
N LEU A 175 21.01 -6.53 4.54
CA LEU A 175 21.10 -6.18 3.13
C LEU A 175 19.72 -5.80 2.61
N THR A 176 19.68 -4.81 1.72
CA THR A 176 18.45 -4.38 1.03
C THR A 176 18.63 -4.46 -0.48
N ILE A 177 17.70 -5.13 -1.16
CA ILE A 177 17.60 -5.16 -2.63
C ILE A 177 16.40 -4.30 -3.03
N ILE A 178 16.64 -3.29 -3.85
CA ILE A 178 15.63 -2.30 -4.24
C ILE A 178 14.72 -2.88 -5.33
N ASN A 179 13.41 -2.76 -5.15
CA ASN A 179 12.39 -2.95 -6.17
C ASN A 179 11.15 -2.11 -5.82
N TYR A 180 10.86 -1.09 -6.62
CA TYR A 180 9.78 -0.11 -6.38
C TYR A 180 8.35 -0.66 -6.52
N GLU A 181 8.18 -1.83 -7.12
CA GLU A 181 6.89 -2.50 -7.24
C GLU A 181 6.53 -3.28 -5.97
N LEU A 182 7.51 -3.58 -5.12
CA LEU A 182 7.30 -4.30 -3.87
C LEU A 182 6.72 -3.43 -2.76
N ARG A 183 5.85 -4.06 -1.98
CA ARG A 183 5.18 -3.49 -0.81
C ARG A 183 5.25 -4.48 0.35
N GLU A 184 5.13 -3.98 1.58
CA GLU A 184 5.25 -4.80 2.79
C GLU A 184 4.10 -5.82 2.92
N GLU A 185 2.91 -5.47 2.42
CA GLU A 185 1.73 -6.33 2.43
C GLU A 185 1.97 -7.64 1.65
N PHE A 186 2.89 -7.64 0.68
CA PHE A 186 3.25 -8.83 -0.08
C PHE A 186 4.02 -9.88 0.75
N ASP A 187 4.47 -9.55 1.97
CA ASP A 187 5.09 -10.52 2.87
C ASP A 187 4.16 -11.71 3.19
N ALA A 188 2.85 -11.46 3.23
CA ALA A 188 1.82 -12.47 3.49
C ALA A 188 1.64 -13.49 2.35
N VAL A 189 2.13 -13.18 1.14
CA VAL A 189 1.89 -13.92 -0.10
C VAL A 189 3.18 -14.38 -0.79
N LYS A 190 4.29 -14.48 -0.06
CA LYS A 190 5.60 -14.96 -0.58
C LYS A 190 5.56 -16.31 -1.29
N ASN A 191 4.66 -17.21 -0.89
CA ASN A 191 4.48 -18.50 -1.55
C ASN A 191 4.02 -18.32 -3.01
N TYR A 192 3.16 -17.32 -3.28
CA TYR A 192 2.71 -16.99 -4.63
C TYR A 192 3.84 -16.40 -5.47
N PHE A 193 4.67 -15.52 -4.87
CA PHE A 193 5.88 -15.03 -5.54
C PHE A 193 6.87 -16.16 -5.86
N SER A 194 7.02 -17.14 -4.97
CA SER A 194 7.85 -18.33 -5.22
C SER A 194 7.33 -19.16 -6.40
N ASN A 195 6.01 -19.31 -6.51
CA ASN A 195 5.37 -19.99 -7.64
C ASN A 195 5.56 -19.21 -8.96
N ALA A 196 5.32 -17.89 -8.93
CA ALA A 196 5.45 -17.00 -10.08
C ALA A 196 6.91 -16.93 -10.60
N LEU A 197 7.88 -16.83 -9.68
CA LEU A 197 9.31 -16.83 -9.97
C LEU A 197 9.86 -18.22 -10.34
N LYS A 198 9.08 -19.28 -10.08
CA LYS A 198 9.46 -20.69 -10.28
C LYS A 198 10.73 -21.09 -9.50
N THR A 199 10.98 -20.46 -8.37
CA THR A 199 12.09 -20.77 -7.47
C THR A 199 11.69 -20.50 -6.03
N LYS A 200 12.34 -21.18 -5.08
CA LYS A 200 12.18 -20.93 -3.63
C LYS A 200 13.26 -20.04 -3.06
N LYS A 201 14.29 -19.72 -3.85
CA LYS A 201 15.46 -18.95 -3.44
C LYS A 201 15.80 -17.91 -4.49
N ILE A 202 16.33 -16.78 -4.05
CA ILE A 202 16.92 -15.75 -4.91
C ILE A 202 18.44 -15.86 -4.89
N GLN A 203 19.09 -15.53 -6.00
CA GLN A 203 20.53 -15.33 -6.03
C GLN A 203 20.84 -13.86 -5.73
N VAL A 204 21.69 -13.61 -4.74
CA VAL A 204 22.11 -12.26 -4.35
C VAL A 204 23.57 -12.06 -4.72
N VAL A 205 23.86 -10.94 -5.37
CA VAL A 205 25.21 -10.40 -5.54
C VAL A 205 25.33 -9.18 -4.64
N ALA A 206 26.16 -9.26 -3.60
CA ALA A 206 26.34 -8.22 -2.61
C ALA A 206 27.76 -7.67 -2.60
N HIS A 207 27.87 -6.36 -2.46
CA HIS A 207 29.10 -5.58 -2.32
C HIS A 207 28.92 -4.60 -1.17
N VAL A 208 29.77 -4.72 -0.14
CA VAL A 208 29.75 -3.84 1.03
C VAL A 208 31.14 -3.31 1.32
N GLU A 209 31.25 -1.99 1.47
CA GLU A 209 32.48 -1.32 1.94
C GLU A 209 32.25 -0.79 3.35
N ILE A 210 33.20 -1.08 4.24
CA ILE A 210 33.17 -0.66 5.64
C ILE A 210 34.44 0.11 5.92
N ASP A 211 34.31 1.34 6.41
CA ASP A 211 35.42 2.16 6.86
C ASP A 211 35.22 2.53 8.34
N ASN A 212 36.22 2.25 9.19
CA ASN A 212 36.15 2.48 10.64
C ASN A 212 34.86 1.97 11.30
N ASP A 213 34.47 0.72 10.99
CA ASP A 213 33.22 0.07 11.46
C ASP A 213 31.91 0.70 10.97
N ALA A 214 31.96 1.72 10.10
CA ALA A 214 30.81 2.31 9.45
C ALA A 214 30.66 1.81 8.00
N ILE A 215 29.46 1.40 7.61
CA ILE A 215 29.17 1.02 6.22
C ILE A 215 29.19 2.29 5.35
N THR A 216 30.12 2.37 4.41
CA THR A 216 30.27 3.50 3.48
C THR A 216 29.60 3.24 2.14
N CYS A 217 29.51 1.98 1.72
CA CYS A 217 28.84 1.54 0.50
C CYS A 217 28.13 0.21 0.76
N MET A 218 26.90 0.07 0.26
CA MET A 218 26.17 -1.19 0.27
C MET A 218 25.38 -1.30 -1.03
N ARG A 219 25.61 -2.37 -1.78
CA ARG A 219 24.87 -2.70 -2.99
C ARG A 219 24.52 -4.19 -2.95
N ALA A 220 23.24 -4.50 -3.09
CA ALA A 220 22.76 -5.86 -3.26
C ALA A 220 21.80 -5.92 -4.45
N GLN A 221 21.96 -6.92 -5.31
CA GLN A 221 21.15 -7.11 -6.52
C GLN A 221 20.72 -8.57 -6.64
N SER A 222 19.55 -8.80 -7.22
CA SER A 222 19.04 -10.13 -7.54
C SER A 222 18.17 -10.05 -8.78
N LYS A 223 18.46 -10.91 -9.77
CA LYS A 223 17.68 -10.99 -11.01
C LYS A 223 16.24 -11.42 -10.74
N GLU A 224 16.03 -12.29 -9.75
CA GLU A 224 14.70 -12.72 -9.35
C GLU A 224 13.90 -11.56 -8.78
N ILE A 225 14.50 -10.76 -7.88
CA ILE A 225 13.84 -9.57 -7.33
C ILE A 225 13.59 -8.53 -8.41
N ASP A 226 14.56 -8.28 -9.30
CA ASP A 226 14.39 -7.33 -10.42
C ASP A 226 13.28 -7.75 -11.41
N SER A 227 13.00 -9.05 -11.50
CA SER A 227 11.94 -9.59 -12.37
C SER A 227 10.53 -9.41 -11.83
N ILE A 228 10.38 -8.98 -10.56
CA ILE A 228 9.08 -8.66 -9.98
C ILE A 228 8.63 -7.30 -10.52
N ASP A 229 7.92 -7.34 -11.64
CA ASP A 229 7.28 -6.19 -12.26
C ASP A 229 5.77 -6.18 -12.01
N LYS A 230 5.08 -5.15 -12.52
CA LYS A 230 3.61 -5.04 -12.44
C LYS A 230 2.90 -6.26 -12.99
N LYS A 231 3.41 -6.84 -14.07
CA LYS A 231 2.82 -8.01 -14.72
C LYS A 231 2.95 -9.26 -13.85
N MET A 232 4.06 -9.42 -13.15
CA MET A 232 4.23 -10.49 -12.17
C MET A 232 3.30 -10.30 -10.97
N ILE A 233 3.14 -9.07 -10.47
CA ILE A 233 2.18 -8.75 -9.41
C ILE A 233 0.76 -9.09 -9.86
N ASP A 234 0.37 -8.73 -11.09
CA ASP A 234 -0.92 -9.12 -11.65
C ASP A 234 -1.07 -10.65 -11.70
N SER A 235 -0.03 -11.37 -12.13
CA SER A 235 -0.06 -12.84 -12.15
C SER A 235 -0.24 -13.44 -10.76
N VAL A 236 0.46 -12.91 -9.76
CA VAL A 236 0.33 -13.30 -8.34
C VAL A 236 -1.09 -13.03 -7.86
N ARG A 237 -1.63 -11.85 -8.19
CA ARG A 237 -3.01 -11.45 -7.90
C ARG A 237 -4.03 -12.42 -8.49
N PHE A 238 -3.90 -12.78 -9.77
CA PHE A 238 -4.78 -13.76 -10.43
C PHE A 238 -4.66 -15.17 -9.84
N GLU A 239 -3.45 -15.62 -9.50
CA GLU A 239 -3.24 -16.92 -8.85
C GLU A 239 -3.89 -16.95 -7.46
N PHE A 240 -3.77 -15.87 -6.71
CA PHE A 240 -4.39 -15.70 -5.40
C PHE A 240 -5.92 -15.82 -5.48
N VAL A 241 -6.56 -15.07 -6.38
CA VAL A 241 -8.02 -15.13 -6.58
C VAL A 241 -8.47 -16.51 -7.06
N ARG A 242 -7.72 -17.13 -7.97
CA ARG A 242 -8.02 -18.48 -8.47
C ARG A 242 -7.95 -19.53 -7.37
N GLU A 243 -6.98 -19.43 -6.46
CA GLU A 243 -6.89 -20.35 -5.34
C GLU A 243 -8.04 -20.15 -4.36
N ALA A 244 -8.44 -18.90 -4.14
CA ALA A 244 -9.54 -18.54 -3.27
C ALA A 244 -10.90 -19.10 -3.71
N THR A 245 -11.16 -19.12 -5.02
CA THR A 245 -12.38 -19.75 -5.59
C THR A 245 -12.34 -21.29 -5.53
N ARG A 246 -11.15 -21.90 -5.43
CA ARG A 246 -10.97 -23.37 -5.42
C ARG A 246 -10.83 -23.97 -4.01
N LYS A 247 -10.22 -23.24 -3.07
CA LYS A 247 -9.93 -23.75 -1.73
C LYS A 247 -11.23 -24.03 -0.99
N LYS A 248 -11.36 -25.25 -0.44
CA LYS A 248 -12.26 -25.48 0.70
C LYS A 248 -11.67 -24.69 1.86
N LEU A 249 -12.21 -23.50 2.13
CA LEU A 249 -11.86 -22.74 3.33
C LEU A 249 -11.94 -23.67 4.54
N LYS A 250 -10.93 -23.58 5.41
CA LYS A 250 -10.93 -24.29 6.69
C LYS A 250 -12.24 -23.91 7.40
N ALA A 251 -13.05 -24.92 7.65
CA ALA A 251 -14.38 -24.77 8.21
C ALA A 251 -14.24 -24.35 9.66
N GLU A 252 -14.37 -23.04 9.95
CA GLU A 252 -14.54 -22.54 11.32
C GLU A 252 -14.97 -21.06 11.40
N VAL A 253 -15.78 -20.57 10.45
CA VAL A 253 -16.38 -19.24 10.59
C VAL A 253 -17.88 -19.35 10.33
N ASP A 254 -18.70 -19.10 11.37
CA ASP A 254 -20.16 -18.97 11.30
C ASP A 254 -20.62 -17.83 10.37
N LYS A 255 -19.67 -17.00 9.95
CA LYS A 255 -19.86 -15.90 9.02
C LYS A 255 -19.96 -16.42 7.58
N THR A 256 -20.98 -15.97 6.87
CA THR A 256 -21.17 -16.36 5.48
C THR A 256 -21.15 -15.22 4.48
N LEU A 257 -21.35 -14.00 4.96
CA LEU A 257 -21.22 -12.78 4.20
C LEU A 257 -19.88 -12.11 4.50
N PHE A 258 -19.00 -12.05 3.51
CA PHE A 258 -17.68 -11.44 3.64
C PHE A 258 -17.65 -10.11 2.89
N THR A 259 -17.02 -9.07 3.44
CA THR A 259 -16.47 -7.97 2.63
C THR A 259 -15.23 -8.43 1.87
N MET A 260 -14.71 -7.59 0.97
CA MET A 260 -13.42 -7.81 0.36
C MET A 260 -12.32 -8.03 1.40
N ASP A 261 -12.18 -7.12 2.37
CA ASP A 261 -11.13 -7.19 3.40
C ASP A 261 -11.19 -8.53 4.17
N GLU A 262 -12.39 -8.90 4.63
CA GLU A 262 -12.63 -10.14 5.37
C GLU A 262 -12.43 -11.40 4.51
N TYR A 263 -12.72 -11.31 3.20
CA TYR A 263 -12.45 -12.39 2.27
C TYR A 263 -10.95 -12.63 2.14
N PHE A 264 -10.13 -11.59 1.97
CA PHE A 264 -8.66 -11.73 1.90
C PHE A 264 -8.05 -12.24 3.21
N GLU A 265 -8.54 -11.76 4.35
CA GLU A 265 -8.13 -12.27 5.67
C GLU A 265 -8.43 -13.76 5.81
N SER A 266 -9.54 -14.26 5.25
CA SER A 266 -9.88 -15.70 5.31
C SER A 266 -8.95 -16.61 4.51
N LEU A 267 -8.15 -16.05 3.60
CA LEU A 267 -7.31 -16.81 2.64
C LEU A 267 -5.86 -16.97 3.11
N THR A 268 -5.43 -16.17 4.08
CA THR A 268 -4.04 -16.11 4.54
C THR A 268 -3.98 -16.17 6.07
N ASP A 269 -3.04 -16.93 6.63
CA ASP A 269 -2.84 -17.00 8.08
C ASP A 269 -2.20 -15.71 8.65
N LYS A 270 -1.74 -14.80 7.78
CA LYS A 270 -1.20 -13.47 8.09
C LYS A 270 -2.17 -12.41 7.58
N ARG A 271 -2.25 -11.24 8.24
CA ARG A 271 -3.10 -10.13 7.76
C ARG A 271 -2.57 -9.58 6.43
N LEU A 272 -3.19 -10.00 5.33
CA LEU A 272 -3.04 -9.36 4.02
C LEU A 272 -4.15 -8.32 3.87
N GLN A 273 -3.78 -7.05 3.71
CA GLN A 273 -4.75 -6.02 3.39
C GLN A 273 -5.15 -6.13 1.92
N ALA A 274 -6.45 -6.08 1.63
CA ALA A 274 -6.96 -6.19 0.26
C ALA A 274 -6.45 -5.05 -0.66
N ASN A 275 -6.18 -3.88 -0.08
CA ASN A 275 -5.58 -2.72 -0.76
C ASN A 275 -4.17 -2.98 -1.33
N ALA A 276 -3.51 -4.07 -0.93
CA ALA A 276 -2.24 -4.49 -1.50
C ALA A 276 -2.37 -4.84 -2.99
N PHE A 277 -3.53 -5.38 -3.37
CA PHE A 277 -3.83 -5.81 -4.73
C PHE A 277 -4.94 -4.99 -5.41
N TYR A 278 -5.87 -4.44 -4.64
CA TYR A 278 -7.10 -3.85 -5.15
C TYR A 278 -7.40 -2.50 -4.54
N SER A 279 -7.52 -1.46 -5.36
CA SER A 279 -7.85 -0.12 -4.86
C SER A 279 -9.31 -0.02 -4.42
N ASN A 280 -10.17 -0.90 -4.95
CA ASN A 280 -11.60 -0.95 -4.66
C ASN A 280 -12.19 -2.35 -4.97
N GLU A 281 -13.41 -2.58 -4.48
CA GLU A 281 -14.11 -3.86 -4.62
C GLU A 281 -14.50 -4.20 -6.06
N ASN A 282 -14.63 -3.21 -6.94
CA ASN A 282 -14.95 -3.44 -8.36
C ASN A 282 -13.79 -4.10 -9.11
N GLU A 283 -12.54 -3.75 -8.79
CA GLU A 283 -11.37 -4.37 -9.41
C GLU A 283 -11.30 -5.87 -9.07
N LEU A 284 -11.53 -6.24 -7.80
CA LEU A 284 -11.63 -7.65 -7.40
C LEU A 284 -12.76 -8.37 -8.14
N PHE A 285 -13.91 -7.71 -8.24
CA PHE A 285 -15.08 -8.26 -8.90
C PHE A 285 -14.82 -8.56 -10.39
N GLU A 286 -14.21 -7.63 -11.12
CA GLU A 286 -13.85 -7.82 -12.52
C GLU A 286 -12.82 -8.95 -12.70
N ASP A 287 -11.82 -9.03 -11.82
CA ASP A 287 -10.86 -10.13 -11.82
C ASP A 287 -11.55 -11.49 -11.59
N LEU A 288 -12.44 -11.60 -10.59
CA LEU A 288 -13.21 -12.81 -10.31
C LEU A 288 -14.06 -13.26 -11.50
N ILE A 289 -14.71 -12.31 -12.17
CA ILE A 289 -15.52 -12.58 -13.36
C ILE A 289 -14.64 -13.05 -14.53
N SER A 290 -13.48 -12.42 -14.72
CA SER A 290 -12.57 -12.76 -15.82
C SER A 290 -12.01 -14.19 -15.70
N ILE A 291 -11.80 -14.68 -14.48
CA ILE A 291 -11.23 -16.01 -14.22
C ILE A 291 -12.27 -17.12 -14.37
N THR A 292 -13.54 -16.83 -14.11
CA THR A 292 -14.58 -17.87 -13.90
C THR A 292 -15.37 -18.28 -15.14
N GLN A 293 -15.15 -17.64 -16.31
CA GLN A 293 -15.92 -17.90 -17.54
C GLN A 293 -17.45 -17.99 -17.28
N THR A 294 -17.95 -17.08 -16.46
CA THR A 294 -19.33 -17.11 -15.96
C THR A 294 -20.37 -16.91 -17.07
N LYS A 295 -21.44 -17.72 -17.04
CA LYS A 295 -22.65 -17.53 -17.87
C LYS A 295 -23.44 -16.29 -17.48
N HIS A 296 -23.25 -15.80 -16.26
CA HIS A 296 -23.96 -14.67 -15.68
C HIS A 296 -23.16 -13.37 -15.79
N TYR A 297 -22.13 -13.31 -16.65
CA TYR A 297 -21.31 -12.12 -16.90
C TYR A 297 -22.14 -10.84 -17.04
N LYS A 298 -23.13 -10.84 -17.95
CA LYS A 298 -24.00 -9.67 -18.19
C LYS A 298 -24.81 -9.26 -16.95
N HIS A 299 -25.29 -10.25 -16.19
CA HIS A 299 -26.13 -10.07 -15.00
C HIS A 299 -25.32 -9.43 -13.87
N LEU A 300 -24.18 -10.05 -13.55
CA LEU A 300 -23.25 -9.56 -12.54
C LEU A 300 -22.76 -8.15 -12.88
N ARG A 301 -22.35 -7.90 -14.13
CA ARG A 301 -21.87 -6.57 -14.55
C ARG A 301 -22.97 -5.50 -14.42
N PHE A 302 -24.22 -5.84 -14.76
CA PHE A 302 -25.34 -4.94 -14.53
C PHE A 302 -25.55 -4.66 -13.04
N LEU A 303 -25.62 -5.69 -12.20
CA LEU A 303 -25.81 -5.52 -10.75
C LEU A 303 -24.69 -4.72 -10.10
N SER A 304 -23.43 -4.97 -10.48
CA SER A 304 -22.28 -4.20 -10.01
C SER A 304 -22.40 -2.72 -10.38
N SER A 305 -22.81 -2.41 -11.62
CA SER A 305 -23.03 -1.02 -12.05
C SER A 305 -24.13 -0.29 -11.29
N GLN A 306 -25.11 -1.02 -10.74
CA GLN A 306 -26.24 -0.46 -9.99
C GLN A 306 -26.01 -0.51 -8.47
N HIS A 307 -24.92 -1.13 -8.03
CA HIS A 307 -24.65 -1.36 -6.63
C HIS A 307 -24.40 -0.05 -5.87
N THR A 308 -25.10 0.11 -4.75
CA THR A 308 -25.05 1.33 -3.94
C THR A 308 -23.89 1.30 -2.94
N PHE A 309 -22.65 1.37 -3.44
CA PHE A 309 -21.40 1.24 -2.66
C PHE A 309 -21.29 2.19 -1.47
N HIS A 310 -21.88 3.39 -1.55
CA HIS A 310 -21.84 4.38 -0.48
C HIS A 310 -22.70 4.03 0.73
N ILE A 311 -23.63 3.06 0.59
CA ILE A 311 -24.49 2.56 1.68
C ILE A 311 -23.98 1.23 2.20
N MET A 312 -23.61 0.30 1.31
CA MET A 312 -23.18 -1.04 1.66
C MET A 312 -21.99 -1.44 0.79
N LYS A 313 -20.93 -1.95 1.43
CA LYS A 313 -19.86 -2.68 0.75
C LYS A 313 -20.39 -3.96 0.09
N LEU A 314 -19.87 -4.32 -1.08
CA LEU A 314 -20.20 -5.55 -1.77
C LEU A 314 -19.91 -6.75 -0.88
N ARG A 315 -20.82 -7.72 -0.83
CA ARG A 315 -20.64 -8.93 -0.03
C ARG A 315 -20.44 -10.16 -0.90
N PHE A 316 -19.55 -11.03 -0.44
CA PHE A 316 -19.19 -12.29 -1.07
C PHE A 316 -19.70 -13.44 -0.22
N VAL A 317 -20.24 -14.46 -0.89
CA VAL A 317 -20.59 -15.75 -0.30
C VAL A 317 -19.76 -16.80 -1.00
N LEU A 318 -19.11 -17.66 -0.23
CA LEU A 318 -18.03 -18.49 -0.78
C LEU A 318 -18.51 -19.84 -1.31
N LYS A 319 -19.71 -20.27 -0.91
CA LYS A 319 -20.29 -21.57 -1.30
C LYS A 319 -21.82 -21.50 -1.39
N PRO A 320 -22.41 -21.62 -2.59
CA PRO A 320 -21.74 -21.43 -3.89
C PRO A 320 -21.16 -20.01 -3.99
N PHE A 321 -20.12 -19.83 -4.81
CA PHE A 321 -19.49 -18.52 -4.95
C PHE A 321 -20.49 -17.53 -5.57
N SER A 322 -20.84 -16.49 -4.82
CA SER A 322 -21.96 -15.61 -5.15
C SER A 322 -21.80 -14.24 -4.50
N PHE A 323 -22.59 -13.28 -4.99
CA PHE A 323 -22.52 -11.87 -4.61
C PHE A 323 -23.85 -11.40 -4.05
N LEU A 324 -23.77 -10.52 -3.04
CA LEU A 324 -24.92 -9.80 -2.51
C LEU A 324 -24.80 -8.32 -2.85
N PHE A 325 -25.68 -7.84 -3.72
CA PHE A 325 -25.74 -6.46 -4.14
C PHE A 325 -26.83 -5.70 -3.37
N LEU A 326 -26.61 -4.42 -3.10
CA LEU A 326 -27.64 -3.50 -2.65
C LEU A 326 -27.97 -2.57 -3.81
N LEU A 327 -29.24 -2.57 -4.23
CA LEU A 327 -29.76 -1.65 -5.23
C LEU A 327 -30.74 -0.68 -4.55
N GLU A 328 -30.72 0.57 -4.99
CA GLU A 328 -31.64 1.59 -4.53
C GLU A 328 -32.83 1.72 -5.50
N GLY A 329 -34.03 1.33 -5.04
CA GLY A 329 -35.28 1.52 -5.79
C GLY A 329 -35.98 2.83 -5.42
N LYS A 330 -37.20 3.03 -5.93
CA LYS A 330 -37.95 4.26 -5.65
C LYS A 330 -38.38 4.37 -4.18
N ARG A 331 -38.92 3.28 -3.63
CA ARG A 331 -39.51 3.23 -2.28
C ARG A 331 -38.72 2.39 -1.28
N HIS A 332 -37.97 1.40 -1.78
CA HIS A 332 -37.28 0.40 -0.96
C HIS A 332 -35.81 0.30 -1.36
N TYR A 333 -35.01 -0.27 -0.46
CA TYR A 333 -33.75 -0.90 -0.84
C TYR A 333 -34.01 -2.35 -1.25
N HIS A 334 -33.22 -2.82 -2.21
CA HIS A 334 -33.34 -4.16 -2.76
C HIS A 334 -32.01 -4.89 -2.59
N ILE A 335 -32.05 -6.01 -1.88
CA ILE A 335 -30.87 -6.85 -1.70
C ILE A 335 -30.96 -7.98 -2.72
N VAL A 336 -29.97 -8.08 -3.60
CA VAL A 336 -29.96 -9.02 -4.72
C VAL A 336 -28.85 -10.04 -4.54
N TRP A 337 -29.20 -11.32 -4.45
CA TRP A 337 -28.24 -12.42 -4.38
C TRP A 337 -28.13 -13.10 -5.75
N GLU A 338 -26.91 -13.12 -6.31
CA GLU A 338 -26.62 -13.68 -7.61
C GLU A 338 -25.38 -14.59 -7.57
N THR A 339 -25.47 -15.76 -8.21
CA THR A 339 -24.37 -16.73 -8.23
C THR A 339 -23.44 -16.52 -9.42
N ILE A 340 -22.17 -16.89 -9.27
CA ILE A 340 -21.20 -16.69 -10.34
C ILE A 340 -21.36 -17.72 -11.46
N ASP A 341 -21.53 -19.01 -11.16
CA ASP A 341 -21.37 -20.09 -12.14
C ASP A 341 -22.47 -21.17 -12.07
N THR A 342 -23.42 -21.04 -11.14
CA THR A 342 -24.51 -22.00 -10.99
C THR A 342 -25.75 -21.57 -11.78
N LYS A 343 -26.58 -22.53 -12.22
CA LYS A 343 -27.85 -22.24 -12.93
C LYS A 343 -28.99 -21.81 -12.00
N GLU A 344 -28.64 -21.18 -10.88
CA GLU A 344 -29.60 -20.75 -9.88
C GLU A 344 -30.31 -19.48 -10.33
N ALA A 345 -31.50 -19.21 -9.77
CA ALA A 345 -32.22 -17.96 -9.99
C ALA A 345 -31.50 -16.78 -9.29
N THR A 346 -31.86 -15.56 -9.65
CA THR A 346 -31.56 -14.38 -8.84
C THR A 346 -32.59 -14.23 -7.74
N TYR A 347 -32.16 -13.90 -6.53
CA TYR A 347 -33.05 -13.72 -5.38
C TYR A 347 -33.06 -12.25 -4.96
N VAL A 348 -34.26 -11.69 -4.76
CA VAL A 348 -34.44 -10.27 -4.44
C VAL A 348 -35.25 -10.13 -3.15
N TRP A 349 -34.65 -9.51 -2.15
CA TRP A 349 -35.34 -9.09 -0.92
C TRP A 349 -35.60 -7.59 -0.95
N HIS A 350 -36.69 -7.19 -0.33
CA HIS A 350 -37.10 -5.80 -0.20
C HIS A 350 -36.99 -5.38 1.26
N THR A 351 -36.49 -4.17 1.50
CA THR A 351 -36.48 -3.56 2.82
C THR A 351 -36.75 -2.07 2.69
N ASP A 352 -37.39 -1.48 3.69
CA ASP A 352 -37.59 -0.04 3.72
C ASP A 352 -36.26 0.70 3.68
N LYS A 353 -36.28 1.96 3.19
CA LYS A 353 -35.12 2.84 3.15
C LYS A 353 -34.72 3.35 4.54
N ASP A 354 -34.47 2.42 5.45
CA ASP A 354 -34.03 2.63 6.81
C ASP A 354 -32.80 1.75 7.07
N LEU A 355 -31.74 2.35 7.61
CA LEU A 355 -30.46 1.66 7.81
C LEU A 355 -30.54 0.57 8.89
N ASN A 356 -31.41 0.70 9.89
CA ASN A 356 -31.57 -0.32 10.93
C ASN A 356 -32.34 -1.52 10.38
N MET A 357 -33.41 -1.26 9.63
CA MET A 357 -34.14 -2.30 8.90
C MET A 357 -33.23 -3.02 7.90
N LEU A 358 -32.41 -2.29 7.15
CA LEU A 358 -31.43 -2.87 6.24
C LEU A 358 -30.46 -3.82 6.97
N LYS A 359 -29.89 -3.40 8.11
CA LYS A 359 -29.01 -4.24 8.93
C LYS A 359 -29.73 -5.49 9.45
N MET A 360 -30.97 -5.37 9.89
CA MET A 360 -31.77 -6.51 10.34
C MET A 360 -32.06 -7.48 9.19
N THR A 361 -32.43 -6.96 8.03
CA THR A 361 -32.68 -7.76 6.83
C THR A 361 -31.41 -8.49 6.37
N LEU A 362 -30.25 -7.83 6.41
CA LEU A 362 -28.97 -8.49 6.09
C LEU A 362 -28.65 -9.66 7.03
N ARG A 363 -28.89 -9.52 8.34
CA ARG A 363 -28.71 -10.63 9.30
C ARG A 363 -29.63 -11.80 8.98
N LYS A 364 -30.90 -11.52 8.70
CA LYS A 364 -31.86 -12.56 8.29
C LYS A 364 -31.40 -13.27 7.01
N ILE A 365 -30.92 -12.53 6.01
CA ILE A 365 -30.39 -13.11 4.78
C ILE A 365 -29.16 -13.98 5.06
N GLU A 366 -28.28 -13.55 5.95
CA GLU A 366 -27.13 -14.34 6.39
C GLU A 366 -27.57 -15.67 7.03
N ASP A 367 -28.57 -15.64 7.90
CA ASP A 367 -29.16 -16.84 8.51
C ASP A 367 -29.77 -17.78 7.44
N ILE A 368 -30.53 -17.21 6.48
CA ILE A 368 -31.10 -17.97 5.37
C ILE A 368 -30.01 -18.66 4.53
N ILE A 369 -28.95 -17.93 4.18
CA ILE A 369 -27.82 -18.47 3.42
C ILE A 369 -27.12 -19.58 4.20
N ASN A 370 -26.98 -19.43 5.51
CA ASN A 370 -26.46 -20.46 6.41
C ASN A 370 -27.29 -21.74 6.36
N VAL A 371 -28.62 -21.63 6.46
CA VAL A 371 -29.51 -22.80 6.37
C VAL A 371 -29.41 -23.45 4.99
N ILE A 372 -29.40 -22.66 3.91
CA ILE A 372 -29.26 -23.15 2.53
C ILE A 372 -27.95 -23.94 2.35
N LYS A 373 -26.85 -23.49 2.97
CA LYS A 373 -25.56 -24.18 2.92
C LYS A 373 -25.60 -25.55 3.60
N VAL A 374 -26.33 -25.68 4.71
CA VAL A 374 -26.40 -26.92 5.52
C VAL A 374 -27.38 -27.92 4.93
N GLN A 375 -28.62 -27.48 4.64
CA GLN A 375 -29.72 -28.36 4.25
C GLN A 375 -29.83 -28.54 2.73
N GLY A 376 -29.17 -27.67 1.96
CA GLY A 376 -29.33 -27.58 0.53
C GLY A 376 -30.52 -26.72 0.13
N LYS A 377 -30.35 -26.01 -0.99
CA LYS A 377 -31.28 -24.99 -1.47
C LYS A 377 -32.69 -25.50 -1.78
N ILE A 378 -32.80 -26.69 -2.38
CA ILE A 378 -34.09 -27.28 -2.75
C ILE A 378 -34.90 -27.64 -1.50
N ALA A 379 -34.24 -28.21 -0.48
CA ALA A 379 -34.88 -28.54 0.79
C ALA A 379 -35.40 -27.27 1.47
N TYR A 380 -34.58 -26.22 1.50
CA TYR A 380 -34.96 -24.92 2.06
C TYR A 380 -36.20 -24.32 1.38
N LEU A 381 -36.20 -24.27 0.05
CA LEU A 381 -37.29 -23.69 -0.74
C LEU A 381 -38.62 -24.47 -0.62
N ASN A 382 -38.57 -25.76 -0.32
CA ASN A 382 -39.77 -26.57 -0.15
C ASN A 382 -40.36 -26.47 1.27
N ALA A 383 -39.55 -26.06 2.25
CA ALA A 383 -39.92 -26.03 3.66
C ALA A 383 -40.36 -24.65 4.17
N ASN A 384 -40.05 -23.57 3.44
CA ASN A 384 -40.26 -22.20 3.91
C ASN A 384 -41.01 -21.33 2.90
N GLU A 385 -41.95 -20.52 3.39
CA GLU A 385 -42.60 -19.45 2.64
C GLU A 385 -41.88 -18.12 2.91
N ASP A 386 -40.78 -17.87 2.21
CA ASP A 386 -40.02 -16.63 2.38
C ASP A 386 -40.52 -15.48 1.50
N SER A 387 -40.32 -14.27 2.00
CA SER A 387 -40.73 -13.01 1.39
C SER A 387 -39.76 -12.46 0.32
N PHE A 388 -39.04 -13.33 -0.40
CA PHE A 388 -38.16 -12.91 -1.49
C PHE A 388 -38.75 -13.27 -2.87
N GLN A 389 -38.40 -12.46 -3.86
CA GLN A 389 -38.74 -12.71 -5.25
C GLN A 389 -37.64 -13.51 -5.93
N ARG A 390 -38.01 -14.29 -6.95
CA ARG A 390 -37.09 -15.15 -7.71
C ARG A 390 -37.19 -14.82 -9.20
N ILE A 391 -36.07 -14.44 -9.80
CA ILE A 391 -35.96 -14.23 -11.25
C ILE A 391 -35.25 -15.44 -11.84
N ARG A 392 -35.94 -16.19 -12.69
CA ARG A 392 -35.36 -17.38 -13.32
C ARG A 392 -34.62 -16.99 -14.59
N HIS A 393 -33.37 -17.42 -14.69
CA HIS A 393 -32.56 -17.23 -15.90
C HIS A 393 -33.10 -18.04 -17.08
N ASP A 394 -33.18 -17.40 -18.24
CA ASP A 394 -33.49 -18.04 -19.52
C ASP A 394 -32.18 -18.28 -20.28
N TYR A 395 -31.84 -19.54 -20.53
CA TYR A 395 -30.62 -19.94 -21.24
C TYR A 395 -30.88 -20.40 -22.67
N SER A 396 -32.09 -20.17 -23.20
CA SER A 396 -32.40 -20.49 -24.59
C SER A 396 -31.66 -19.54 -25.54
N GLU A 397 -31.14 -20.04 -26.66
CA GLU A 397 -30.44 -19.19 -27.65
C GLU A 397 -31.37 -18.28 -28.45
N LEU A 398 -32.69 -18.48 -28.33
CA LEU A 398 -33.73 -17.80 -29.11
C LEU A 398 -34.16 -16.46 -28.50
N ILE A 399 -33.89 -16.25 -27.21
CA ILE A 399 -34.32 -15.07 -26.45
C ILE A 399 -33.07 -14.49 -25.79
N ASP A 400 -32.87 -13.17 -25.85
CA ASP A 400 -31.81 -12.55 -25.03
C ASP A 400 -32.25 -12.60 -23.56
N GLY A 401 -31.94 -13.74 -22.92
CA GLY A 401 -32.38 -14.05 -21.55
C GLY A 401 -31.94 -13.00 -20.53
N PHE A 402 -30.86 -12.28 -20.80
CA PHE A 402 -30.43 -11.15 -20.00
C PHE A 402 -31.40 -9.96 -20.07
N ILE A 403 -31.94 -9.64 -21.25
CA ILE A 403 -32.90 -8.51 -21.40
C ILE A 403 -34.20 -8.84 -20.66
N LYS A 404 -34.68 -10.08 -20.76
CA LYS A 404 -35.85 -10.53 -20.02
C LYS A 404 -35.61 -10.46 -18.51
N TRP A 405 -34.49 -11.02 -18.05
CA TRP A 405 -34.09 -10.97 -16.65
C TRP A 405 -34.00 -9.53 -16.13
N LYS A 406 -33.39 -8.63 -16.90
CA LYS A 406 -33.23 -7.22 -16.55
C LYS A 406 -34.58 -6.53 -16.40
N GLY A 407 -35.50 -6.77 -17.34
CA GLY A 407 -36.86 -6.22 -17.28
C GLY A 407 -37.63 -6.72 -16.05
N GLU A 408 -37.51 -8.01 -15.70
CA GLU A 408 -38.10 -8.57 -14.48
C GLU A 408 -37.51 -7.92 -13.22
N LEU A 409 -36.19 -7.75 -13.17
CA LEU A 409 -35.52 -7.08 -12.05
C LEU A 409 -35.98 -5.63 -11.90
N GLU A 410 -35.96 -4.84 -12.97
CA GLU A 410 -36.35 -3.43 -12.96
C GLU A 410 -37.81 -3.25 -12.51
N ASN A 411 -38.71 -4.16 -12.89
CA ASN A 411 -40.09 -4.17 -12.39
C ASN A 411 -40.16 -4.32 -10.86
N TYR A 412 -39.28 -5.12 -10.26
CA TYR A 412 -39.20 -5.25 -8.80
C TYR A 412 -38.56 -4.02 -8.11
N LEU A 413 -37.79 -3.20 -8.82
CA LEU A 413 -37.15 -1.99 -8.28
C LEU A 413 -38.06 -0.74 -8.28
N THR A 414 -39.22 -0.85 -8.91
CA THR A 414 -40.19 0.25 -9.07
C THR A 414 -41.04 0.40 -7.82
#